data_AF-A0AA39YB60-F1
#
_entry.id   AF-A0AA39YB60-F1
#
_cell.length_a   1.000
_cell.length_b   1.000
_cell.length_c   1.000
_cell.angle_alpha   90.00
_cell.angle_beta   90.00
_cell.angle_gamma   90.00
#
_symmetry.space_group_name_H-M   'P 1'
#
loop_
_entity.id
_entity.type
_entity.pdbx_description
1 polymer ?
#
loop_
_entity_poly.entity_id
_entity_poly.type
_entity_poly.pdbx_seq_one_letter_code
_entity_poly.pdbx_strand_id
1 'polypeptide(L)'
;MELDRQKSQFAIQLQKASDVVLRDLRRNTAFSDAHWADVLTVAPQSISVMSILFKTSASKAAADMKVSKERKRINDTDDYLPSQYFHTNLVACGNLGRLAFLDAESEMGTINSIAADKISEYGSIQYILNLLQHDPKGAKQRLRRELEVIRGDSQASLEAAKRIEKRFRGWYLFILTLEEVCSNKHCETIDEEKEVEFGRAKMEEQKALKDQERVRLERNIQKLNENLDAAEKDVLEAQKTLENINSSARDKAQTNEDALEAMKLFKVNKHLGGYLLKPITGITRSIAEQQRKEYIQWKKEERERERLAAEKYLRGCKDRVQAVGDKIREAHKGLGEEKESLEGTQKELLELVGTLNRLKSKTDEFEAILEILKMSKTSLMDLKRNVENLISFFRKILNQVDSTLLTFRSFFSPIDMAIEEADMGGTEMKLGRTDQNRVLQSAFKLQTSFAAIATVSSMYINVSSQQIRPTLNRMEALDKVRTDAEWERESKEFMLYCESRSNDIRAMITGMNDVGLEQEMRESAGALRRSAIEG
;
A
#
# COMPACT_ATOMS: atom_id res chain seq x y z
N MET A 1 52.36 45.76 41.16
CA MET A 1 53.41 45.17 40.28
C MET A 1 53.51 43.65 40.42
N GLU A 2 53.96 43.06 41.52
CA GLU A 2 54.08 41.59 41.64
C GLU A 2 52.70 40.88 41.62
N LEU A 3 51.72 41.46 42.32
CA LEU A 3 50.34 40.98 42.33
C LEU A 3 49.67 41.07 40.94
N ASP A 4 49.86 42.19 40.23
CA ASP A 4 49.33 42.37 38.86
C ASP A 4 49.96 41.38 37.88
N ARG A 5 51.24 41.06 38.06
CA ARG A 5 51.97 40.09 37.24
C ARG A 5 51.48 38.67 37.49
N GLN A 6 51.17 38.32 38.75
CA GLN A 6 50.55 37.04 39.12
C GLN A 6 49.11 36.93 38.58
N LYS A 7 48.29 37.97 38.73
CA LYS A 7 46.93 38.01 38.15
C LYS A 7 46.95 37.86 36.63
N SER A 8 47.89 38.51 35.94
CA SER A 8 48.07 38.41 34.49
C SER A 8 48.52 37.02 34.04
N GLN A 9 49.51 36.41 34.71
CA GLN A 9 49.95 35.04 34.40
C GLN A 9 48.85 34.01 34.65
N PHE A 10 48.09 34.17 35.73
CA PHE A 10 46.95 33.33 36.04
C PHE A 10 45.87 33.45 34.96
N ALA A 11 45.51 34.67 34.54
CA ALA A 11 44.56 34.90 33.45
C ALA A 11 45.02 34.27 32.11
N ILE A 12 46.32 34.30 31.80
CA ILE A 12 46.88 33.65 30.60
C ILE A 12 46.77 32.12 30.69
N GLN A 13 47.04 31.54 31.86
CA GLN A 13 46.88 30.09 32.06
C GLN A 13 45.41 29.66 31.96
N LEU A 14 44.51 30.49 32.49
CA LEU A 14 43.06 30.35 32.36
C LEU A 14 42.63 30.32 30.89
N GLN A 15 43.13 31.28 30.11
CA GLN A 15 42.82 31.40 28.69
C GLN A 15 43.33 30.19 27.90
N LYS A 16 44.57 29.74 28.17
CA LYS A 16 45.10 28.52 27.57
C LYS A 16 44.30 27.28 27.94
N ALA A 17 43.83 27.16 29.18
CA ALA A 17 42.98 26.05 29.60
C ALA A 17 41.63 26.09 28.87
N SER A 18 41.00 27.26 28.76
CA SER A 18 39.77 27.46 27.99
C SER A 18 39.95 27.09 26.51
N ASP A 19 41.05 27.50 25.88
CA ASP A 19 41.35 27.21 24.47
C ASP A 19 41.63 25.72 24.21
N VAL A 20 42.14 24.99 25.21
CA VAL A 20 42.29 23.53 25.12
C VAL A 20 40.91 22.87 25.18
N VAL A 21 40.04 23.31 26.10
CA VAL A 21 38.68 22.77 26.24
C VAL A 21 37.84 23.04 24.98
N LEU A 22 37.90 24.25 24.44
CA LEU A 22 37.22 24.59 23.19
C LEU A 22 37.73 23.75 22.01
N ARG A 23 39.04 23.45 21.95
CA ARG A 23 39.60 22.56 20.93
C ARG A 23 39.18 21.10 21.12
N ASP A 24 39.14 20.62 22.36
CA ASP A 24 38.70 19.26 22.66
C ASP A 24 37.21 19.07 22.37
N LEU A 25 36.38 20.10 22.63
CA LEU A 25 34.97 20.12 22.24
C LEU A 25 34.78 20.18 20.72
N ARG A 26 35.59 20.95 20.00
CA ARG A 26 35.61 20.92 18.52
C ARG A 26 36.00 19.55 17.95
N ARG A 27 36.85 18.79 18.66
CA ARG A 27 37.18 17.40 18.28
C ARG A 27 36.08 16.43 18.66
N ASN A 28 35.29 16.75 19.69
CA ASN A 28 34.14 15.96 20.09
C ASN A 28 32.96 16.24 19.14
N THR A 29 32.90 15.45 18.07
CA THR A 29 31.99 15.51 16.89
C THR A 29 30.48 15.68 17.14
N ALA A 30 30.04 15.74 18.40
CA ALA A 30 28.67 16.09 18.76
C ALA A 30 28.36 17.59 18.51
N PHE A 31 29.39 18.45 18.54
CA PHE A 31 29.23 19.91 18.52
C PHE A 31 30.01 20.63 17.40
N SER A 32 30.70 19.89 16.52
CA SER A 32 31.46 20.46 15.40
C SER A 32 30.69 20.38 14.07
N ASP A 33 30.75 21.47 13.31
CA ASP A 33 30.43 21.62 11.88
C ASP A 33 29.14 20.93 11.38
N ALA A 34 28.01 21.63 11.45
CA ALA A 34 26.78 21.42 10.65
C ALA A 34 26.07 20.05 10.69
N HIS A 35 26.69 18.98 11.19
CA HIS A 35 26.17 17.61 11.11
C HIS A 35 24.96 17.36 12.01
N TRP A 36 24.83 18.10 13.10
CA TRP A 36 23.65 18.01 13.95
C TRP A 36 22.40 18.56 13.25
N ALA A 37 22.58 19.49 12.30
CA ALA A 37 21.52 20.08 11.49
C ALA A 37 20.85 19.05 10.60
N ASP A 38 21.68 18.35 9.82
CA ASP A 38 21.22 17.38 8.84
C ASP A 38 20.45 16.25 9.52
N VAL A 39 20.89 15.86 10.71
CA VAL A 39 20.20 14.84 11.51
C VAL A 39 18.82 15.31 11.99
N LEU A 40 18.65 16.57 12.40
CA LEU A 40 17.34 17.07 12.82
C LEU A 40 16.39 17.36 11.64
N THR A 41 16.90 17.56 10.42
CA THR A 41 16.05 17.74 9.23
C THR A 41 15.21 16.51 8.89
N VAL A 42 15.57 15.33 9.42
CA VAL A 42 14.80 14.08 9.22
C VAL A 42 13.55 14.00 10.10
N ALA A 43 13.38 14.89 11.09
CA ALA A 43 12.23 14.87 11.99
C ALA A 43 10.91 15.18 11.25
N PRO A 44 10.77 16.28 10.48
CA PRO A 44 9.57 16.49 9.66
C PRO A 44 9.30 15.37 8.66
N GLN A 45 10.36 14.79 8.06
CA GLN A 45 10.22 13.64 7.15
C GLN A 45 9.72 12.39 7.87
N SER A 46 10.15 12.14 9.12
CA SER A 46 9.63 11.03 9.92
C SER A 46 8.14 11.20 10.22
N ILE A 47 7.71 12.43 10.53
CA ILE A 47 6.31 12.75 10.78
C ILE A 47 5.48 12.60 9.49
N SER A 48 6.03 12.99 8.35
CA SER A 48 5.38 12.81 7.06
C SER A 48 5.13 11.33 6.75
N VAL A 49 6.13 10.49 6.99
CA VAL A 49 6.01 9.03 6.88
C VAL A 49 5.00 8.47 7.88
N MET A 50 4.98 8.93 9.13
CA MET A 50 3.95 8.54 10.12
C MET A 50 2.53 8.84 9.63
N SER A 51 2.32 9.97 8.94
CA SER A 51 1.01 10.31 8.36
C SER A 51 0.57 9.32 7.28
N ILE A 52 1.51 8.83 6.47
CA ILE A 52 1.27 7.79 5.46
C ILE A 52 0.90 6.48 6.15
N LEU A 53 1.56 6.12 7.26
CA LEU A 53 1.20 4.93 8.04
C LEU A 53 -0.21 5.04 8.63
N PHE A 54 -0.61 6.21 9.14
CA PHE A 54 -1.99 6.43 9.60
C PHE A 54 -3.01 6.28 8.47
N LYS A 55 -2.77 6.88 7.30
CA LYS A 55 -3.65 6.67 6.14
C LYS A 55 -3.74 5.22 5.74
N THR A 56 -2.60 4.56 5.66
CA THR A 56 -2.50 3.16 5.26
C THR A 56 -3.27 2.28 6.25
N SER A 57 -3.21 2.60 7.54
CA SER A 57 -3.99 1.93 8.58
C SER A 57 -5.49 2.13 8.46
N ALA A 58 -5.93 3.29 7.95
CA ALA A 58 -7.36 3.59 7.73
C ALA A 58 -7.92 2.93 6.46
N SER A 59 -7.08 2.31 5.63
CA SER A 59 -7.53 1.63 4.42
C SER A 59 -8.37 0.40 4.76
N LYS A 60 -9.43 0.18 3.98
CA LYS A 60 -10.33 -0.97 4.13
C LYS A 60 -9.59 -2.31 4.04
N ALA A 61 -8.62 -2.44 3.13
CA ALA A 61 -7.84 -3.67 2.98
C ALA A 61 -6.86 -3.92 4.15
N ALA A 62 -6.54 -2.90 4.96
CA ALA A 62 -5.74 -3.07 6.18
C ALA A 62 -6.58 -3.46 7.41
N ALA A 63 -7.91 -3.28 7.36
CA ALA A 63 -8.81 -3.47 8.51
C ALA A 63 -8.84 -4.94 8.96
N ASP A 64 -9.04 -5.87 8.02
CA ASP A 64 -9.17 -7.30 8.30
C ASP A 64 -7.83 -8.05 8.24
N MET A 65 -6.75 -7.37 7.87
CA MET A 65 -5.44 -7.99 7.74
C MET A 65 -4.86 -8.36 9.11
N LYS A 66 -4.80 -9.67 9.35
CA LYS A 66 -4.13 -10.25 10.52
C LYS A 66 -2.66 -10.47 10.23
N VAL A 67 -1.85 -10.18 11.24
CA VAL A 67 -0.42 -10.43 11.24
C VAL A 67 -0.06 -11.39 12.35
N SER A 68 0.94 -12.23 12.09
CA SER A 68 1.42 -13.18 13.07
C SER A 68 1.96 -12.43 14.29
N LYS A 69 1.53 -12.84 15.49
CA LYS A 69 2.20 -12.48 16.74
C LYS A 69 3.46 -13.33 16.88
N GLU A 70 4.38 -13.24 15.93
CA GLU A 70 5.62 -13.99 16.06
C GLU A 70 6.41 -13.44 17.24
N ARG A 71 6.67 -14.33 18.21
CA ARG A 71 7.44 -14.05 19.41
C ARG A 71 8.91 -14.02 19.05
N LYS A 72 9.42 -12.88 18.59
CA LYS A 72 10.87 -12.66 18.57
C LYS A 72 11.24 -11.82 19.78
N ARG A 73 11.87 -12.48 20.75
CA ARG A 73 12.44 -11.86 21.95
C ARG A 73 13.68 -11.06 21.51
N ILE A 74 13.52 -9.76 21.28
CA ILE A 74 14.63 -8.86 20.97
C ILE A 74 14.93 -8.06 22.25
N ASN A 75 15.84 -8.59 23.06
CA ASN A 75 16.26 -8.09 24.39
C ASN A 75 15.29 -8.38 25.55
N ASP A 76 15.75 -8.15 26.79
CA ASP A 76 15.02 -8.35 28.06
C ASP A 76 13.75 -7.49 28.24
N THR A 77 13.27 -6.86 27.17
CA THR A 77 11.97 -6.20 27.11
C THR A 77 11.02 -7.04 26.25
N ASP A 78 9.85 -7.33 26.83
CA ASP A 78 8.72 -8.01 26.22
C ASP A 78 8.07 -7.10 25.13
N ASP A 79 8.83 -6.74 24.10
CA ASP A 79 8.40 -5.81 23.05
C ASP A 79 7.64 -6.58 21.96
N TYR A 80 6.34 -6.73 22.19
CA TYR A 80 5.39 -7.36 21.27
C TYR A 80 4.68 -6.33 20.40
N LEU A 81 4.20 -6.77 19.23
CA LEU A 81 3.14 -6.03 18.54
C LEU A 81 1.89 -5.99 19.43
N PRO A 82 1.31 -4.80 19.68
CA PRO A 82 0.18 -4.64 20.59
C PRO A 82 -1.09 -5.34 20.10
N SER A 83 -1.21 -5.58 18.81
CA SER A 83 -2.40 -6.15 18.19
C SER A 83 -2.05 -7.25 17.18
N GLN A 84 -3.00 -8.15 16.95
CA GLN A 84 -2.95 -9.10 15.83
C GLN A 84 -3.33 -8.45 14.49
N TYR A 85 -3.84 -7.22 14.51
CA TYR A 85 -4.31 -6.53 13.32
C TYR A 85 -3.26 -5.53 12.84
N PHE A 86 -2.98 -5.56 11.54
CA PHE A 86 -1.93 -4.74 10.94
C PHE A 86 -2.20 -3.24 11.11
N HIS A 87 -3.42 -2.79 10.83
CA HIS A 87 -3.79 -1.38 10.97
C HIS A 87 -3.52 -0.86 12.39
N THR A 88 -3.86 -1.62 13.43
CA THR A 88 -3.64 -1.20 14.82
C THR A 88 -2.15 -1.03 15.11
N ASN A 89 -1.31 -1.90 14.56
CA ASN A 89 0.13 -1.83 14.73
C ASN A 89 0.76 -0.65 13.97
N LEU A 90 0.24 -0.30 12.78
CA LEU A 90 0.64 0.92 12.06
C LEU A 90 0.32 2.19 12.88
N VAL A 91 -0.89 2.27 13.44
CA VAL A 91 -1.29 3.38 14.32
C VAL A 91 -0.40 3.43 15.56
N ALA A 92 -0.12 2.27 16.18
CA ALA A 92 0.79 2.19 17.31
C ALA A 92 2.20 2.69 16.98
N CYS A 93 2.72 2.36 15.79
CA CYS A 93 4.01 2.87 15.31
C CYS A 93 4.05 4.41 15.26
N GLY A 94 3.02 5.02 14.65
CA GLY A 94 2.91 6.48 14.57
C GLY A 94 2.76 7.14 15.95
N ASN A 95 1.98 6.53 16.84
CA ASN A 95 1.80 7.02 18.21
C ASN A 95 3.08 6.94 19.04
N LEU A 96 3.88 5.87 18.90
CA LEU A 96 5.19 5.75 19.54
C LEU A 96 6.14 6.84 19.07
N GLY A 97 6.16 7.14 17.76
CA GLY A 97 6.92 8.25 17.21
C GLY A 97 6.51 9.60 17.77
N ARG A 98 5.21 9.88 17.83
CA ARG A 98 4.67 11.10 18.45
C ARG A 98 5.14 11.24 19.91
N LEU A 99 4.98 10.18 20.70
CA LEU A 99 5.40 10.19 22.11
C LEU A 99 6.91 10.38 22.25
N ALA A 100 7.71 9.77 21.38
CA ALA A 100 9.16 9.94 21.40
C ALA A 100 9.59 11.40 21.16
N PHE A 101 8.95 12.12 20.22
CA PHE A 101 9.22 13.54 20.01
C PHE A 101 8.78 14.42 21.17
N LEU A 102 7.59 14.18 21.74
CA LEU A 102 7.08 14.96 22.88
C LEU A 102 7.92 14.73 24.15
N ASP A 103 8.28 13.48 24.43
CA ASP A 103 9.17 13.14 25.54
C ASP A 103 10.54 13.79 25.32
N ALA A 104 11.08 13.79 24.10
CA ALA A 104 12.35 14.44 23.81
C ALA A 104 12.33 15.96 24.03
N GLU A 105 11.25 16.66 23.66
CA GLU A 105 11.09 18.10 23.94
C GLU A 105 11.11 18.36 25.46
N SER A 106 10.35 17.56 26.22
CA SER A 106 10.26 17.70 27.68
C SER A 106 11.60 17.39 28.38
N GLU A 107 12.25 16.30 27.99
CA GLU A 107 13.51 15.86 28.59
C GLU A 107 14.67 16.78 28.20
N MET A 108 14.71 17.28 26.96
CA MET A 108 15.66 18.34 26.57
C MET A 108 15.40 19.65 27.33
N GLY A 109 14.14 19.97 27.63
CA GLY A 109 13.78 21.06 28.53
C GLY A 109 14.42 20.93 29.92
N THR A 110 14.37 19.72 30.47
CA THR A 110 15.00 19.39 31.76
C THR A 110 16.52 19.54 31.70
N ILE A 111 17.15 18.96 30.67
CA ILE A 111 18.61 19.05 30.46
C ILE A 111 19.04 20.52 30.30
N ASN A 112 18.31 21.30 29.50
CA ASN A 112 18.59 22.71 29.29
C ASN A 112 18.47 23.51 30.59
N SER A 113 17.39 23.32 31.35
CA SER A 113 17.18 24.03 32.60
C SER A 113 18.32 23.78 33.60
N ILE A 114 18.76 22.53 33.72
CA ILE A 114 19.88 22.17 34.59
C ILE A 114 21.18 22.80 34.08
N ALA A 115 21.47 22.67 32.80
CA ALA A 115 22.70 23.19 32.22
C ALA A 115 22.79 24.72 32.30
N ALA A 116 21.70 25.42 31.99
CA ALA A 116 21.59 26.88 32.07
C ALA A 116 21.76 27.39 33.51
N ASP A 117 21.19 26.70 34.49
CA ASP A 117 21.38 27.02 35.91
C ASP A 117 22.86 26.95 36.30
N LYS A 118 23.60 25.93 35.84
CA LYS A 118 25.02 25.74 36.21
C LYS A 118 25.98 26.76 35.62
N ILE A 119 25.65 27.35 34.47
CA ILE A 119 26.47 28.36 33.80
C ILE A 119 26.07 29.81 34.11
N SER A 120 24.96 30.03 34.81
CA SER A 120 24.49 31.38 35.14
C SER A 120 25.48 32.14 36.02
N GLU A 121 25.41 33.47 36.02
CA GLU A 121 26.32 34.35 36.78
C GLU A 121 26.32 34.06 38.29
N TYR A 122 25.21 33.51 38.81
CA TYR A 122 25.06 33.05 40.19
C TYR A 122 24.87 31.52 40.28
N GLY A 123 25.26 30.80 39.23
CA GLY A 123 25.09 29.36 39.11
C GLY A 123 25.94 28.57 40.09
N SER A 124 25.59 27.30 40.31
CA SER A 124 26.21 26.48 41.36
C SER A 124 27.74 26.35 41.21
N ILE A 125 28.27 26.31 39.97
CA ILE A 125 29.72 26.22 39.75
C ILE A 125 30.42 27.51 40.18
N GLN A 126 29.88 28.67 39.77
CA GLN A 126 30.44 29.97 40.14
C GLN A 126 30.32 30.21 41.65
N TYR A 127 29.19 29.82 42.24
CA TYR A 127 28.97 29.91 43.68
C TYR A 127 30.00 29.09 44.48
N ILE A 128 30.29 27.86 44.05
CA ILE A 128 31.33 27.02 44.67
C ILE A 128 32.70 27.68 44.58
N LEU A 129 33.07 28.22 43.41
CA LEU A 129 34.35 28.92 43.25
C LEU A 129 34.44 30.15 44.15
N ASN A 130 33.36 30.93 44.26
CA ASN A 130 33.32 32.11 45.12
C ASN A 130 33.45 31.74 46.60
N LEU A 131 32.77 30.66 47.05
CA LEU A 131 32.90 30.15 48.42
C LEU A 131 34.34 29.73 48.72
N LEU A 132 34.98 29.00 47.80
CA LEU A 132 36.35 28.52 47.96
C LEU A 132 37.39 29.65 47.96
N GLN A 133 37.12 30.76 47.26
CA GLN A 133 38.06 31.88 47.13
C GLN A 133 37.88 32.95 48.22
N HIS A 134 36.65 33.24 48.63
CA HIS A 134 36.34 34.42 49.46
C HIS A 134 35.78 34.09 50.85
N ASP A 135 35.21 32.90 51.06
CA ASP A 135 34.61 32.52 52.35
C ASP A 135 34.95 31.07 52.76
N PRO A 136 36.22 30.79 53.12
CA PRO A 136 36.66 29.46 53.52
C PRO A 136 35.98 28.95 54.81
N LYS A 137 35.39 29.84 55.63
CA LYS A 137 34.65 29.46 56.84
C LYS A 137 33.22 29.03 56.51
N GLY A 138 32.53 29.77 55.64
CA GLY A 138 31.21 29.38 55.11
C GLY A 138 31.26 28.19 54.16
N ALA A 139 32.39 28.02 53.44
CA ALA A 139 32.62 26.87 52.56
C ALA A 139 32.46 25.53 53.31
N LYS A 140 33.01 25.40 54.53
CA LYS A 140 32.88 24.17 55.33
C LYS A 140 31.42 23.74 55.56
N GLN A 141 30.50 24.69 55.73
CA GLN A 141 29.09 24.40 56.04
C GLN A 141 28.21 24.22 54.80
N ARG A 142 28.49 24.97 53.73
CA ARG A 142 27.58 25.08 52.58
C ARG A 142 28.02 24.21 51.40
N LEU A 143 29.32 23.99 51.25
CA LEU A 143 29.87 23.38 50.05
C LEU A 143 29.39 21.94 49.86
N ARG A 144 29.31 21.14 50.94
CA ARG A 144 28.79 19.76 50.87
C ARG A 144 27.39 19.70 50.26
N ARG A 145 26.49 20.58 50.69
CA ARG A 145 25.12 20.66 50.18
C ARG A 145 25.12 21.02 48.69
N GLU A 146 25.91 22.01 48.29
CA GLU A 146 25.98 22.43 46.88
C GLU A 146 26.55 21.33 45.97
N LEU A 147 27.57 20.60 46.44
CA LEU A 147 28.14 19.46 45.70
C LEU A 147 27.09 18.35 45.52
N GLU A 148 26.28 18.08 46.54
CA GLU A 148 25.19 17.10 46.48
C GLU A 148 24.09 17.54 45.50
N VAL A 149 23.70 18.82 45.51
CA VAL A 149 22.74 19.40 44.56
C VAL A 149 23.23 19.22 43.12
N ILE A 150 24.47 19.64 42.83
CA ILE A 150 25.05 19.51 41.50
C ILE A 150 25.13 18.04 41.07
N ARG A 151 25.49 17.13 41.98
CA ARG A 151 25.54 15.69 41.71
C ARG A 151 24.15 15.14 41.36
N GLY A 152 23.12 15.55 42.11
CA GLY A 152 21.72 15.22 41.84
C GLY A 152 21.26 15.70 40.47
N ASP A 153 21.49 16.97 40.15
CA ASP A 153 21.11 17.59 38.88
C ASP A 153 21.83 16.97 37.67
N SER A 154 23.11 16.66 37.84
CA SER A 154 23.89 16.02 36.78
C SER A 154 23.42 14.59 36.53
N GLN A 155 23.06 13.85 37.58
CA GLN A 155 22.45 12.53 37.44
C GLN A 155 21.06 12.63 36.79
N ALA A 156 20.25 13.62 37.16
CA ALA A 156 18.94 13.86 36.56
C ALA A 156 19.06 14.14 35.05
N SER A 157 20.06 14.93 34.64
CA SER A 157 20.35 15.20 33.22
C SER A 157 20.77 13.94 32.46
N LEU A 158 21.60 13.09 33.08
CA LEU A 158 21.99 11.80 32.48
C LEU A 158 20.78 10.88 32.31
N GLU A 159 19.94 10.76 33.34
CA GLU A 159 18.73 9.93 33.26
C GLU A 159 17.73 10.48 32.24
N ALA A 160 17.59 11.80 32.11
CA ALA A 160 16.81 12.43 31.04
C ALA A 160 17.35 12.03 29.65
N ALA A 161 18.66 12.18 29.40
CA ALA A 161 19.26 11.80 28.13
C ALA A 161 19.09 10.30 27.82
N LYS A 162 19.22 9.41 28.83
CA LYS A 162 18.96 7.97 28.69
C LYS A 162 17.50 7.68 28.34
N ARG A 163 16.54 8.39 28.93
CA ARG A 163 15.11 8.23 28.61
C ARG A 163 14.84 8.57 27.15
N ILE A 164 15.42 9.64 26.62
CA ILE A 164 15.28 10.02 25.20
C ILE A 164 15.82 8.91 24.28
N GLU A 165 17.07 8.46 24.49
CA GLU A 165 17.68 7.40 23.67
C GLU A 165 16.85 6.12 23.71
N LYS A 166 16.40 5.73 24.91
CA LYS A 166 15.56 4.54 25.11
C LYS A 166 14.23 4.65 24.37
N ARG A 167 13.59 5.82 24.34
CA ARG A 167 12.32 6.04 23.62
C ARG A 167 12.48 5.86 22.11
N PHE A 168 13.46 6.53 21.51
CA PHE A 168 13.72 6.38 20.08
C PHE A 168 14.21 4.98 19.72
N ARG A 169 15.01 4.33 20.57
CA ARG A 169 15.42 2.95 20.39
C ARG A 169 14.25 1.97 20.45
N GLY A 170 13.33 2.15 21.39
CA GLY A 170 12.10 1.35 21.48
C GLY A 170 11.23 1.51 20.23
N TRP A 171 11.08 2.75 19.75
CA TRP A 171 10.38 3.02 18.50
C TRP A 171 11.05 2.37 17.29
N TYR A 172 12.38 2.44 17.19
CA TYR A 172 13.16 1.78 16.15
C TYR A 172 12.97 0.26 16.13
N LEU A 173 13.06 -0.39 17.29
CA LEU A 173 12.84 -1.84 17.41
C LEU A 173 11.42 -2.23 16.99
N PHE A 174 10.44 -1.39 17.32
CA PHE A 174 9.06 -1.56 16.86
C PHE A 174 8.94 -1.50 15.33
N ILE A 175 9.60 -0.52 14.70
CA ILE A 175 9.63 -0.37 13.23
C ILE A 175 10.24 -1.62 12.58
N LEU A 176 11.38 -2.12 13.08
CA LEU A 176 12.02 -3.34 12.56
C LEU A 176 11.08 -4.55 12.64
N THR A 177 10.43 -4.74 13.77
CA THR A 177 9.48 -5.84 13.99
C THR A 177 8.32 -5.74 13.01
N LEU A 178 7.78 -4.54 12.82
CA LEU A 178 6.66 -4.31 11.92
C LEU A 178 7.06 -4.46 10.43
N GLU A 179 8.28 -4.07 10.06
CA GLU A 179 8.83 -4.25 8.70
C GLU A 179 9.01 -5.73 8.35
N GLU A 180 9.52 -6.52 9.30
CA GLU A 180 9.66 -7.98 9.16
C GLU A 180 8.29 -8.64 8.97
N VAL A 181 7.35 -8.34 9.86
CA VAL A 181 5.98 -8.85 9.81
C VAL A 181 5.28 -8.45 8.51
N CYS A 182 5.45 -7.20 8.07
CA CYS A 182 4.93 -6.71 6.79
C CYS A 182 5.54 -7.47 5.60
N SER A 183 6.83 -7.77 5.64
CA SER A 183 7.51 -8.52 4.58
C SER A 183 7.05 -9.98 4.52
N ASN A 184 6.90 -10.63 5.68
CA ASN A 184 6.39 -12.00 5.75
C ASN A 184 4.96 -12.07 5.22
N LYS A 185 4.10 -11.13 5.65
CA LYS A 185 2.71 -11.09 5.18
C LYS A 185 2.61 -10.81 3.68
N HIS A 186 3.52 -10.00 3.13
CA HIS A 186 3.58 -9.74 1.69
C HIS A 186 3.90 -11.01 0.90
N CYS A 187 4.89 -11.81 1.34
CA CYS A 187 5.21 -13.09 0.71
C CYS A 187 4.04 -14.08 0.80
N GLU A 188 3.43 -14.23 1.97
CA GLU A 188 2.23 -15.08 2.15
C GLU A 188 1.12 -14.70 1.18
N THR A 189 0.84 -13.39 1.06
CA THR A 189 -0.24 -12.88 0.20
C THR A 189 0.04 -13.13 -1.28
N ILE A 190 1.30 -12.99 -1.73
CA ILE A 190 1.71 -13.33 -3.11
C ILE A 190 1.49 -14.81 -3.40
N ASP A 191 1.81 -15.69 -2.46
CA ASP A 191 1.66 -17.12 -2.66
C ASP A 191 0.17 -17.53 -2.65
N GLU A 192 -0.64 -16.97 -1.76
CA GLU A 192 -2.10 -17.14 -1.75
C GLU A 192 -2.75 -16.63 -3.05
N GLU A 193 -2.31 -15.48 -3.58
CA GLU A 193 -2.78 -14.93 -4.84
C GLU A 193 -2.49 -15.87 -6.01
N LYS A 194 -1.26 -16.40 -6.13
CA LYS A 194 -0.87 -17.35 -7.19
C LYS A 194 -1.70 -18.63 -7.15
N GLU A 195 -2.00 -19.15 -5.96
CA GLU A 195 -2.87 -20.32 -5.81
C GLU A 195 -4.28 -20.05 -6.32
N VAL A 196 -4.82 -18.86 -6.01
CA VAL A 196 -6.14 -18.42 -6.50
C VAL A 196 -6.13 -18.18 -8.01
N GLU A 197 -5.09 -17.57 -8.57
CA GLU A 197 -4.93 -17.38 -10.01
C GLU A 197 -4.83 -18.71 -10.77
N PHE A 198 -4.06 -19.66 -10.23
CA PHE A 198 -3.97 -21.00 -10.80
C PHE A 198 -5.34 -21.69 -10.79
N GLY A 199 -6.07 -21.60 -9.68
CA GLY A 199 -7.45 -22.09 -9.58
C GLY A 199 -8.38 -21.41 -10.60
N ARG A 200 -8.26 -20.08 -10.78
CA ARG A 200 -9.02 -19.30 -11.76
C ARG A 200 -8.74 -19.79 -13.18
N ALA A 201 -7.47 -19.92 -13.58
CA ALA A 201 -7.08 -20.38 -14.91
C ALA A 201 -7.65 -21.77 -15.23
N LYS A 202 -7.56 -22.71 -14.28
CA LYS A 202 -8.15 -24.04 -14.42
C LYS A 202 -9.67 -24.00 -14.61
N MET A 203 -10.35 -23.10 -13.90
CA MET A 203 -11.80 -22.93 -13.99
C MET A 203 -12.23 -22.21 -15.28
N GLU A 204 -11.43 -21.28 -15.78
CA GLU A 204 -11.64 -20.64 -17.09
C GLU A 204 -11.47 -21.64 -18.24
N GLU A 205 -10.49 -22.53 -18.16
CA GLU A 205 -10.33 -23.64 -19.10
C GLU A 205 -11.55 -24.57 -19.07
N GLN A 206 -12.02 -24.95 -17.87
CA GLN A 206 -13.22 -25.77 -17.71
C GLN A 206 -14.46 -25.07 -18.26
N LYS A 207 -14.61 -23.77 -18.02
CA LYS A 207 -15.68 -22.95 -18.60
C LYS A 207 -15.60 -22.94 -20.13
N ALA A 208 -14.41 -22.74 -20.71
CA ALA A 208 -14.23 -22.70 -22.17
C ALA A 208 -14.60 -24.04 -22.82
N LEU A 209 -14.22 -25.16 -22.20
CA LEU A 209 -14.63 -26.50 -22.64
C LEU A 209 -16.15 -26.67 -22.58
N LYS A 210 -16.77 -26.29 -21.46
CA LYS A 210 -18.24 -26.39 -21.28
C LYS A 210 -19.02 -25.45 -22.21
N ASP A 211 -18.52 -24.25 -22.46
CA ASP A 211 -19.09 -23.31 -23.43
C ASP A 211 -18.94 -23.86 -24.86
N GLN A 212 -17.82 -24.50 -25.20
CA GLN A 212 -17.62 -25.16 -26.49
C GLN A 212 -18.59 -26.33 -26.68
N GLU A 213 -18.79 -27.16 -25.64
CA GLU A 213 -19.79 -28.22 -25.63
C GLU A 213 -21.20 -27.65 -25.84
N ARG A 214 -21.58 -26.59 -25.12
CA ARG A 214 -22.86 -25.90 -25.28
C ARG A 214 -23.08 -25.45 -26.73
N VAL A 215 -22.12 -24.73 -27.30
CA VAL A 215 -22.20 -24.21 -28.67
C VAL A 215 -22.25 -25.34 -29.70
N ARG A 216 -21.53 -26.44 -29.47
CA ARG A 216 -21.58 -27.63 -30.33
C ARG A 216 -22.99 -28.24 -30.32
N LEU A 217 -23.60 -28.39 -29.14
CA LEU A 217 -24.96 -28.91 -28.99
C LEU A 217 -25.99 -27.98 -29.66
N GLU A 218 -25.90 -26.66 -29.44
CA GLU A 218 -26.78 -25.67 -30.08
C GLU A 218 -26.74 -25.74 -31.62
N ARG A 219 -25.54 -25.88 -32.21
CA ARG A 219 -25.41 -26.05 -33.67
C ARG A 219 -26.00 -27.37 -34.18
N ASN A 220 -25.87 -28.44 -33.41
CA ASN A 220 -26.47 -29.73 -33.77
C ASN A 220 -28.00 -29.62 -33.79
N ILE A 221 -28.58 -29.00 -32.77
CA ILE A 221 -30.02 -28.71 -32.68
C ILE A 221 -30.49 -27.89 -33.89
N GLN A 222 -29.74 -26.83 -34.24
CA GLN A 222 -30.10 -25.98 -35.39
C GLN A 222 -30.12 -26.76 -36.72
N LYS A 223 -29.10 -27.58 -37.00
CA LYS A 223 -29.03 -28.38 -38.24
C LYS A 223 -30.16 -29.38 -38.37
N LEU A 224 -30.60 -29.96 -37.25
CA LEU A 224 -31.72 -30.90 -37.23
C LEU A 224 -33.03 -30.20 -37.58
N ASN A 225 -33.25 -28.98 -37.08
CA ASN A 225 -34.42 -28.17 -37.41
C ASN A 225 -34.46 -27.77 -38.90
N GLU A 226 -33.33 -27.33 -39.47
CA GLU A 226 -33.26 -26.96 -40.90
C GLU A 226 -33.59 -28.12 -41.84
N ASN A 227 -33.16 -29.35 -41.50
CA ASN A 227 -33.47 -30.55 -42.27
C ASN A 227 -34.96 -30.93 -42.22
N LEU A 228 -35.63 -30.65 -41.09
CA LEU A 228 -37.07 -30.86 -40.94
C LEU A 228 -37.85 -29.90 -41.84
N ASP A 229 -37.56 -28.60 -41.77
CA ASP A 229 -38.23 -27.57 -42.57
C ASP A 229 -38.13 -27.84 -44.07
N ALA A 230 -36.96 -28.27 -44.55
CA ALA A 230 -36.75 -28.62 -45.95
C ALA A 230 -37.60 -29.83 -46.38
N ALA A 231 -37.70 -30.86 -45.54
CA ALA A 231 -38.49 -32.05 -45.83
C ALA A 231 -40.01 -31.75 -45.86
N GLU A 232 -40.48 -30.88 -44.97
CA GLU A 232 -41.89 -30.43 -44.96
C GLU A 232 -42.25 -29.62 -46.21
N LYS A 233 -41.33 -28.77 -46.68
CA LYS A 233 -41.51 -28.00 -47.92
C LYS A 233 -41.62 -28.90 -49.17
N ASP A 234 -40.77 -29.93 -49.28
CA ASP A 234 -40.83 -30.93 -50.36
C ASP A 234 -42.21 -31.61 -50.42
N VAL A 235 -42.83 -31.89 -49.26
CA VAL A 235 -44.18 -32.46 -49.19
C VAL A 235 -45.23 -31.47 -49.62
N LEU A 236 -45.14 -30.20 -49.21
CA LEU A 236 -46.09 -29.17 -49.62
C LEU A 236 -46.08 -28.96 -51.15
N GLU A 237 -44.90 -28.97 -51.77
CA GLU A 237 -44.76 -28.87 -53.23
C GLU A 237 -45.31 -30.12 -53.95
N ALA A 238 -45.03 -31.31 -53.42
CA ALA A 238 -45.57 -32.56 -53.94
C ALA A 238 -47.11 -32.66 -53.81
N GLN A 239 -47.70 -32.07 -52.77
CA GLN A 239 -49.16 -31.99 -52.61
C GLN A 239 -49.79 -31.03 -53.62
N LYS A 240 -49.22 -29.83 -53.79
CA LYS A 240 -49.70 -28.84 -54.77
C LYS A 240 -49.66 -29.38 -56.20
N THR A 241 -48.61 -30.10 -56.57
CA THR A 241 -48.50 -30.72 -57.90
C THR A 241 -49.59 -31.77 -58.13
N LEU A 242 -49.91 -32.58 -57.12
CA LEU A 242 -51.02 -33.53 -57.21
C LEU A 242 -52.38 -32.84 -57.31
N GLU A 243 -52.63 -31.78 -56.54
CA GLU A 243 -53.86 -30.99 -56.61
C GLU A 243 -54.04 -30.28 -57.96
N ASN A 244 -52.95 -29.76 -58.54
CA ASN A 244 -52.95 -29.16 -59.87
C ASN A 244 -53.27 -30.18 -60.97
N ILE A 245 -52.75 -31.40 -60.86
CA ILE A 245 -53.07 -32.50 -61.80
C ILE A 245 -54.55 -32.90 -61.67
N ASN A 246 -55.07 -32.98 -60.43
CA ASN A 246 -56.46 -33.34 -60.17
C ASN A 246 -57.46 -32.25 -60.60
N SER A 247 -57.14 -30.97 -60.42
CA SER A 247 -57.97 -29.84 -60.88
C SER A 247 -57.95 -29.69 -62.40
N SER A 248 -56.77 -29.79 -63.04
CA SER A 248 -56.63 -29.86 -64.50
C SER A 248 -57.39 -31.04 -65.11
N ALA A 249 -57.42 -32.19 -64.43
CA ALA A 249 -58.22 -33.34 -64.83
C ALA A 249 -59.74 -33.10 -64.69
N ARG A 250 -60.17 -32.29 -63.71
CA ARG A 250 -61.57 -31.95 -63.47
C ARG A 250 -62.07 -30.92 -64.49
N ASP A 251 -61.29 -29.87 -64.74
CA ASP A 251 -61.65 -28.81 -65.68
C ASP A 251 -61.71 -29.33 -67.13
N LYS A 252 -60.74 -30.16 -67.55
CA LYS A 252 -60.72 -30.80 -68.88
C LYS A 252 -61.72 -31.93 -69.06
N ALA A 253 -62.30 -32.45 -67.97
CA ALA A 253 -63.43 -33.38 -68.05
C ALA A 253 -64.78 -32.64 -68.21
N GLN A 254 -64.84 -31.37 -67.84
CA GLN A 254 -66.05 -30.54 -67.88
C GLN A 254 -66.13 -29.69 -69.15
N THR A 255 -65.00 -29.18 -69.65
CA THR A 255 -64.90 -28.66 -71.02
C THR A 255 -64.65 -29.86 -71.95
N ASN A 256 -65.42 -30.02 -73.03
CA ASN A 256 -65.21 -31.04 -74.06
C ASN A 256 -63.91 -30.79 -74.87
N GLU A 257 -62.83 -30.37 -74.22
CA GLU A 257 -61.60 -29.87 -74.83
C GLU A 257 -60.76 -31.01 -75.41
N ASP A 258 -60.69 -32.16 -74.72
CA ASP A 258 -60.10 -33.39 -75.28
C ASP A 258 -60.84 -33.87 -76.54
N ALA A 259 -62.16 -33.66 -76.59
CA ALA A 259 -62.97 -33.95 -77.78
C ALA A 259 -62.75 -32.93 -78.91
N LEU A 260 -62.41 -31.69 -78.57
CA LEU A 260 -62.13 -30.60 -79.51
C LEU A 260 -60.70 -30.71 -80.10
N GLU A 261 -59.73 -31.14 -79.30
CA GLU A 261 -58.34 -31.36 -79.72
C GLU A 261 -58.21 -32.61 -80.61
N ALA A 262 -58.95 -33.67 -80.28
CA ALA A 262 -59.16 -34.82 -81.17
C ALA A 262 -59.79 -34.40 -82.52
N MET A 263 -60.73 -33.45 -82.52
CA MET A 263 -61.31 -32.90 -83.76
C MET A 263 -60.31 -32.06 -84.59
N LYS A 264 -59.35 -31.38 -83.95
CA LYS A 264 -58.32 -30.59 -84.66
C LYS A 264 -57.31 -31.50 -85.37
N LEU A 265 -56.87 -32.58 -84.74
CA LEU A 265 -56.00 -33.58 -85.37
C LEU A 265 -56.67 -34.27 -86.58
N PHE A 266 -58.00 -34.47 -86.53
CA PHE A 266 -58.77 -35.05 -87.65
C PHE A 266 -59.00 -34.10 -88.84
N LYS A 267 -58.89 -32.77 -88.66
CA LYS A 267 -59.07 -31.80 -89.76
C LYS A 267 -57.91 -31.77 -90.75
N VAL A 268 -56.76 -32.37 -90.43
CA VAL A 268 -55.57 -32.39 -91.31
C VAL A 268 -55.63 -33.49 -92.37
N ASN A 269 -56.51 -34.50 -92.25
CA ASN A 269 -56.52 -35.67 -93.13
C ASN A 269 -57.67 -35.68 -94.16
N LYS A 270 -57.90 -34.54 -94.84
CA LYS A 270 -58.96 -34.41 -95.87
C LYS A 270 -58.45 -34.02 -97.27
N HIS A 271 -57.16 -34.25 -97.57
CA HIS A 271 -56.54 -33.84 -98.84
C HIS A 271 -55.84 -34.94 -99.66
N LEU A 272 -56.19 -36.22 -99.51
CA LEU A 272 -55.79 -37.24 -100.49
C LEU A 272 -56.94 -38.19 -100.84
N GLY A 273 -57.23 -38.31 -102.14
CA GLY A 273 -57.88 -39.49 -102.71
C GLY A 273 -59.26 -39.27 -103.36
N GLY A 274 -59.35 -38.42 -104.38
CA GLY A 274 -60.45 -38.50 -105.34
C GLY A 274 -60.10 -39.48 -106.46
N TYR A 275 -60.82 -40.61 -106.54
CA TYR A 275 -61.44 -41.22 -107.73
C TYR A 275 -61.69 -42.73 -107.49
N LEU A 276 -62.96 -43.11 -107.68
CA LEU A 276 -63.58 -44.45 -107.81
C LEU A 276 -64.12 -45.18 -106.54
N LEU A 277 -65.45 -45.40 -106.61
CA LEU A 277 -66.38 -46.27 -105.82
C LEU A 277 -67.20 -45.64 -104.67
N LYS A 278 -68.54 -45.56 -104.88
CA LYS A 278 -69.63 -45.30 -103.90
C LYS A 278 -69.96 -46.60 -103.10
N PRO A 279 -70.86 -46.60 -102.08
CA PRO A 279 -71.01 -45.76 -100.90
C PRO A 279 -70.86 -46.62 -99.62
N ILE A 280 -69.94 -46.28 -98.71
CA ILE A 280 -69.85 -46.92 -97.39
C ILE A 280 -69.92 -45.82 -96.31
N THR A 281 -71.12 -45.28 -96.10
CA THR A 281 -71.38 -44.21 -95.12
C THR A 281 -71.63 -44.72 -93.69
N GLY A 282 -71.41 -46.02 -93.41
CA GLY A 282 -71.45 -46.59 -92.05
C GLY A 282 -70.07 -46.85 -91.44
N ILE A 283 -69.07 -47.26 -92.24
CA ILE A 283 -67.78 -47.76 -91.73
C ILE A 283 -66.83 -46.61 -91.35
N THR A 284 -66.89 -45.46 -92.04
CA THR A 284 -66.03 -44.30 -91.75
C THR A 284 -66.42 -43.55 -90.47
N ARG A 285 -67.70 -43.57 -90.05
CA ARG A 285 -68.12 -43.03 -88.75
C ARG A 285 -67.71 -43.95 -87.60
N SER A 286 -67.78 -45.27 -87.79
CA SER A 286 -67.33 -46.27 -86.83
C SER A 286 -65.81 -46.20 -86.59
N ILE A 287 -64.99 -46.04 -87.64
CA ILE A 287 -63.54 -45.93 -87.51
C ILE A 287 -63.14 -44.61 -86.83
N ALA A 288 -63.78 -43.49 -87.18
CA ALA A 288 -63.52 -42.21 -86.53
C ALA A 288 -63.99 -42.17 -85.05
N GLU A 289 -65.12 -42.82 -84.73
CA GLU A 289 -65.56 -42.99 -83.33
C GLU A 289 -64.66 -43.95 -82.56
N GLN A 290 -64.12 -44.97 -83.20
CA GLN A 290 -63.18 -45.91 -82.60
C GLN A 290 -61.84 -45.25 -82.33
N GLN A 291 -61.29 -44.49 -83.28
CA GLN A 291 -60.07 -43.70 -83.07
C GLN A 291 -60.25 -42.55 -82.07
N ARG A 292 -61.43 -41.91 -82.03
CA ARG A 292 -61.76 -40.92 -81.00
C ARG A 292 -61.86 -41.58 -79.62
N LYS A 293 -62.49 -42.76 -79.52
CA LYS A 293 -62.53 -43.54 -78.29
C LYS A 293 -61.13 -43.95 -77.86
N GLU A 294 -60.30 -44.43 -78.79
CA GLU A 294 -58.89 -44.79 -78.54
C GLU A 294 -58.05 -43.59 -78.11
N TYR A 295 -58.23 -42.41 -78.70
CA TYR A 295 -57.54 -41.18 -78.29
C TYR A 295 -57.99 -40.70 -76.91
N ILE A 296 -59.30 -40.71 -76.63
CA ILE A 296 -59.85 -40.38 -75.31
C ILE A 296 -59.38 -41.40 -74.27
N GLN A 297 -59.32 -42.69 -74.64
CA GLN A 297 -58.80 -43.77 -73.81
C GLN A 297 -57.31 -43.56 -73.53
N TRP A 298 -56.51 -43.27 -74.57
CA TRP A 298 -55.09 -43.00 -74.47
C TRP A 298 -54.78 -41.74 -73.63
N LYS A 299 -55.54 -40.65 -73.79
CA LYS A 299 -55.43 -39.44 -72.94
C LYS A 299 -55.90 -39.66 -71.51
N LYS A 300 -56.85 -40.58 -71.29
CA LYS A 300 -57.22 -41.02 -69.93
C LYS A 300 -56.11 -41.87 -69.32
N GLU A 301 -55.53 -42.78 -70.07
CA GLU A 301 -54.40 -43.62 -69.64
C GLU A 301 -53.11 -42.82 -69.43
N GLU A 302 -52.88 -41.76 -70.20
CA GLU A 302 -51.75 -40.84 -70.05
C GLU A 302 -51.91 -40.00 -68.79
N ARG A 303 -53.10 -39.42 -68.55
CA ARG A 303 -53.41 -38.72 -67.30
C ARG A 303 -53.36 -39.65 -66.08
N GLU A 304 -53.84 -40.88 -66.22
CA GLU A 304 -53.77 -41.85 -65.13
C GLU A 304 -52.32 -42.27 -64.87
N ARG A 305 -51.46 -42.34 -65.90
CA ARG A 305 -50.01 -42.53 -65.75
C ARG A 305 -49.32 -41.34 -65.08
N GLU A 306 -49.65 -40.12 -65.48
CA GLU A 306 -49.15 -38.88 -64.85
C GLU A 306 -49.62 -38.78 -63.39
N ARG A 307 -50.87 -39.13 -63.12
CA ARG A 307 -51.43 -39.19 -61.76
C ARG A 307 -50.77 -40.28 -60.93
N LEU A 308 -50.56 -41.49 -61.47
CA LEU A 308 -49.83 -42.55 -60.77
C LEU A 308 -48.38 -42.16 -60.50
N ALA A 309 -47.72 -41.48 -61.43
CA ALA A 309 -46.36 -40.98 -61.27
C ALA A 309 -46.30 -39.88 -60.20
N ALA A 310 -47.26 -38.96 -60.18
CA ALA A 310 -47.38 -37.92 -59.16
C ALA A 310 -47.78 -38.49 -57.79
N GLU A 311 -48.67 -39.48 -57.72
CA GLU A 311 -49.01 -40.19 -56.48
C GLU A 311 -47.82 -41.00 -55.96
N LYS A 312 -47.04 -41.63 -56.83
CA LYS A 312 -45.80 -42.34 -56.48
C LYS A 312 -44.72 -41.36 -56.02
N TYR A 313 -44.61 -40.18 -56.63
CA TYR A 313 -43.72 -39.11 -56.20
C TYR A 313 -44.15 -38.53 -54.84
N LEU A 314 -45.44 -38.23 -54.66
CA LEU A 314 -45.99 -37.79 -53.37
C LEU A 314 -45.81 -38.87 -52.30
N ARG A 315 -46.00 -40.15 -52.63
CA ARG A 315 -45.73 -41.26 -51.73
C ARG A 315 -44.24 -41.33 -51.40
N GLY A 316 -43.34 -41.18 -52.37
CA GLY A 316 -41.91 -41.07 -52.13
C GLY A 316 -41.52 -39.87 -51.27
N CYS A 317 -42.18 -38.71 -51.44
CA CYS A 317 -41.99 -37.53 -50.59
C CYS A 317 -42.58 -37.74 -49.19
N LYS A 318 -43.72 -38.42 -49.05
CA LYS A 318 -44.32 -38.80 -47.77
C LYS A 318 -43.50 -39.87 -47.05
N ASP A 319 -42.97 -40.84 -47.77
CA ASP A 319 -42.06 -41.87 -47.25
C ASP A 319 -40.73 -41.23 -46.86
N ARG A 320 -40.25 -40.23 -47.62
CA ARG A 320 -39.12 -39.38 -47.20
C ARG A 320 -39.45 -38.57 -45.96
N VAL A 321 -40.62 -37.95 -45.86
CA VAL A 321 -41.05 -37.23 -44.65
C VAL A 321 -41.34 -38.15 -43.48
N GLN A 322 -41.75 -39.39 -43.71
CA GLN A 322 -41.96 -40.39 -42.68
C GLN A 322 -40.62 -40.97 -42.24
N ALA A 323 -39.69 -41.26 -43.16
CA ALA A 323 -38.34 -41.70 -42.83
C ALA A 323 -37.52 -40.58 -42.17
N VAL A 324 -37.67 -39.33 -42.64
CA VAL A 324 -37.15 -38.14 -41.98
C VAL A 324 -37.88 -37.93 -40.66
N GLY A 325 -39.19 -38.14 -40.58
CA GLY A 325 -40.01 -38.03 -39.38
C GLY A 325 -39.70 -39.09 -38.32
N ASP A 326 -39.31 -40.29 -38.72
CA ASP A 326 -38.85 -41.38 -37.86
C ASP A 326 -37.42 -41.10 -37.39
N LYS A 327 -36.55 -40.64 -38.30
CA LYS A 327 -35.24 -40.10 -37.92
C LYS A 327 -35.36 -38.87 -37.02
N ILE A 328 -36.40 -38.06 -37.17
CA ILE A 328 -36.70 -36.89 -36.33
C ILE A 328 -37.32 -37.34 -35.02
N ARG A 329 -38.13 -38.39 -34.94
CA ARG A 329 -38.60 -38.94 -33.66
C ARG A 329 -37.47 -39.57 -32.87
N GLU A 330 -36.60 -40.32 -33.54
CA GLU A 330 -35.38 -40.87 -32.96
C GLU A 330 -34.40 -39.75 -32.57
N ALA A 331 -34.24 -38.74 -33.42
CA ALA A 331 -33.46 -37.55 -33.11
C ALA A 331 -34.13 -36.67 -32.05
N HIS A 332 -35.46 -36.61 -31.91
CA HIS A 332 -36.17 -35.85 -30.86
C HIS A 332 -36.06 -36.57 -29.52
N LYS A 333 -36.02 -37.91 -29.53
CA LYS A 333 -35.71 -38.71 -28.35
C LYS A 333 -34.25 -38.48 -27.94
N GLY A 334 -33.31 -38.53 -28.88
CA GLY A 334 -31.91 -38.14 -28.65
C GLY A 334 -31.73 -36.67 -28.27
N LEU A 335 -32.59 -35.78 -28.79
CA LEU A 335 -32.57 -34.33 -28.52
C LEU A 335 -33.22 -34.02 -27.17
N GLY A 336 -34.11 -34.87 -26.66
CA GLY A 336 -34.55 -34.83 -25.26
C GLY A 336 -33.38 -35.07 -24.31
N GLU A 337 -32.56 -36.09 -24.63
CA GLU A 337 -31.33 -36.40 -23.88
C GLU A 337 -30.25 -35.29 -24.08
N GLU A 338 -30.10 -34.74 -25.29
CA GLU A 338 -29.18 -33.61 -25.54
C GLU A 338 -29.66 -32.29 -24.91
N LYS A 339 -30.99 -32.07 -24.79
CA LYS A 339 -31.56 -30.89 -24.13
C LYS A 339 -31.41 -30.98 -22.61
N GLU A 340 -31.62 -32.15 -22.03
CA GLU A 340 -31.31 -32.40 -20.61
C GLU A 340 -29.81 -32.23 -20.34
N SER A 341 -28.96 -32.70 -21.26
CA SER A 341 -27.51 -32.45 -21.24
C SER A 341 -27.16 -30.96 -21.39
N LEU A 342 -27.88 -30.21 -22.24
CA LEU A 342 -27.70 -28.77 -22.42
C LEU A 342 -28.11 -27.98 -21.18
N GLU A 343 -29.26 -28.31 -20.57
CA GLU A 343 -29.74 -27.72 -19.32
C GLU A 343 -28.78 -28.02 -18.15
N GLY A 344 -28.27 -29.26 -18.09
CA GLY A 344 -27.19 -29.65 -17.16
C GLY A 344 -25.93 -28.82 -17.37
N THR A 345 -25.45 -28.71 -18.62
CA THR A 345 -24.27 -27.90 -18.99
C THR A 345 -24.47 -26.42 -18.67
N GLN A 346 -25.67 -25.89 -18.87
CA GLN A 346 -26.01 -24.49 -18.55
C GLN A 346 -25.99 -24.23 -17.04
N LYS A 347 -26.51 -25.15 -16.23
CA LYS A 347 -26.47 -25.05 -14.77
C LYS A 347 -25.02 -25.09 -14.25
N GLU A 348 -24.23 -26.03 -14.74
CA GLU A 348 -22.80 -26.12 -14.40
C GLU A 348 -22.04 -24.83 -14.79
N LEU A 349 -22.30 -24.27 -15.98
CA LEU A 349 -21.71 -22.99 -16.41
C LEU A 349 -22.08 -21.82 -15.49
N LEU A 350 -23.33 -21.75 -15.01
CA LEU A 350 -23.75 -20.71 -14.06
C LEU A 350 -23.02 -20.84 -12.72
N GLU A 351 -22.87 -22.07 -12.21
CA GLU A 351 -22.11 -22.35 -10.98
C GLU A 351 -20.61 -22.02 -11.14
N LEU A 352 -20.02 -22.36 -12.28
CA LEU A 352 -18.63 -22.00 -12.63
C LEU A 352 -18.44 -20.48 -12.70
N VAL A 353 -19.35 -19.76 -13.36
CA VAL A 353 -19.31 -18.28 -13.45
C VAL A 353 -19.41 -17.64 -12.07
N GLY A 354 -20.30 -18.14 -11.20
CA GLY A 354 -20.41 -17.67 -9.82
C GLY A 354 -19.10 -17.87 -9.05
N THR A 355 -18.45 -19.02 -9.23
CA THR A 355 -17.16 -19.31 -8.60
C THR A 355 -16.04 -18.44 -9.15
N LEU A 356 -15.99 -18.20 -10.47
CA LEU A 356 -15.02 -17.32 -11.12
C LEU A 356 -15.15 -15.87 -10.63
N ASN A 357 -16.38 -15.35 -10.52
CA ASN A 357 -16.61 -14.00 -10.00
C ASN A 357 -16.13 -13.88 -8.54
N ARG A 358 -16.33 -14.92 -7.73
CA ARG A 358 -15.80 -14.98 -6.36
C ARG A 358 -14.28 -14.99 -6.33
N LEU A 359 -13.63 -15.78 -7.19
CA LEU A 359 -12.17 -15.83 -7.28
C LEU A 359 -11.60 -14.48 -7.76
N LYS A 360 -12.25 -13.84 -8.73
CA LYS A 360 -11.87 -12.50 -9.20
C LYS A 360 -11.92 -11.47 -8.08
N SER A 361 -13.03 -11.43 -7.33
CA SER A 361 -13.15 -10.52 -6.18
C SER A 361 -12.05 -10.74 -5.13
N LYS A 362 -11.58 -11.98 -4.96
CA LYS A 362 -10.44 -12.28 -4.08
C LYS A 362 -9.11 -11.80 -4.66
N THR A 363 -8.89 -11.94 -5.97
CA THR A 363 -7.70 -11.37 -6.63
C THR A 363 -7.66 -9.85 -6.45
N ASP A 364 -8.76 -9.15 -6.70
CA ASP A 364 -8.84 -7.69 -6.51
C ASP A 364 -8.55 -7.28 -5.04
N GLU A 365 -9.00 -8.09 -4.08
CA GLU A 365 -8.70 -7.90 -2.65
C GLU A 365 -7.21 -8.10 -2.34
N PHE A 366 -6.58 -9.12 -2.91
CA PHE A 366 -5.14 -9.37 -2.76
C PHE A 366 -4.28 -8.25 -3.36
N GLU A 367 -4.61 -7.76 -4.55
CA GLU A 367 -3.90 -6.64 -5.17
C GLU A 367 -3.90 -5.41 -4.26
N ALA A 368 -5.05 -5.08 -3.68
CA ALA A 368 -5.17 -3.97 -2.73
C ALA A 368 -4.35 -4.20 -1.44
N ILE A 369 -4.34 -5.42 -0.91
CA ILE A 369 -3.52 -5.78 0.26
C ILE A 369 -2.02 -5.68 -0.06
N LEU A 370 -1.60 -6.18 -1.23
CA LEU A 370 -0.20 -6.13 -1.66
C LEU A 370 0.30 -4.70 -1.85
N GLU A 371 -0.53 -3.81 -2.39
CA GLU A 371 -0.22 -2.39 -2.50
C GLU A 371 0.01 -1.75 -1.12
N ILE A 372 -0.91 -2.00 -0.17
CA ILE A 372 -0.79 -1.54 1.23
C ILE A 372 0.50 -2.03 1.88
N LEU A 373 0.83 -3.31 1.70
CA LEU A 373 2.04 -3.90 2.27
C LEU A 373 3.30 -3.29 1.64
N LYS A 374 3.31 -3.05 0.33
CA LYS A 374 4.42 -2.42 -0.38
C LYS A 374 4.63 -0.96 0.06
N MET A 375 3.55 -0.19 0.19
CA MET A 375 3.57 1.17 0.70
C MET A 375 4.06 1.22 2.15
N SER A 376 3.53 0.33 3.00
CA SER A 376 3.92 0.22 4.41
C SER A 376 5.39 -0.14 4.55
N LYS A 377 5.88 -1.14 3.82
CA LYS A 377 7.28 -1.54 3.83
C LYS A 377 8.21 -0.39 3.43
N THR A 378 7.91 0.30 2.34
CA THR A 378 8.71 1.45 1.87
C THR A 378 8.74 2.56 2.92
N SER A 379 7.57 2.90 3.46
CA SER A 379 7.42 3.89 4.53
C SER A 379 8.20 3.49 5.79
N LEU A 380 8.12 2.23 6.23
CA LEU A 380 8.84 1.74 7.40
C LEU A 380 10.36 1.75 7.20
N MET A 381 10.86 1.45 6.00
CA MET A 381 12.29 1.56 5.68
C MET A 381 12.78 3.01 5.75
N ASP A 382 12.01 3.96 5.21
CA ASP A 382 12.34 5.39 5.30
C ASP A 382 12.31 5.87 6.76
N LEU A 383 11.29 5.47 7.52
CA LEU A 383 11.16 5.80 8.93
C LEU A 383 12.33 5.23 9.74
N LYS A 384 12.72 3.98 9.49
CA LYS A 384 13.85 3.31 10.11
C LYS A 384 15.14 4.12 9.95
N ARG A 385 15.48 4.51 8.71
CA ARG A 385 16.69 5.31 8.42
C ARG A 385 16.65 6.65 9.16
N ASN A 386 15.50 7.31 9.17
CA ASN A 386 15.36 8.60 9.84
C ASN A 386 15.51 8.47 11.36
N VAL A 387 14.91 7.44 11.97
CA VAL A 387 15.00 7.17 13.41
C VAL A 387 16.41 6.77 13.83
N GLU A 388 17.14 6.00 13.01
CA GLU A 388 18.56 5.67 13.27
C GLU A 388 19.42 6.93 13.40
N ASN A 389 19.20 7.91 12.52
CA ASN A 389 19.90 9.19 12.59
C ASN A 389 19.58 9.93 13.90
N LEU A 390 18.31 9.98 14.30
CA LEU A 390 17.88 10.59 15.56
C LEU A 390 18.49 9.88 16.78
N ILE A 391 18.53 8.55 16.80
CA ILE A 391 19.19 7.78 17.86
C ILE A 391 20.68 8.13 17.94
N SER A 392 21.36 8.22 16.80
CA SER A 392 22.77 8.61 16.74
C SER A 392 23.00 10.00 17.37
N PHE A 393 22.12 10.96 17.06
CA PHE A 393 22.16 12.30 17.65
C PHE A 393 21.95 12.27 19.17
N PHE A 394 20.90 11.63 19.68
CA PHE A 394 20.65 11.58 21.13
C PHE A 394 21.72 10.79 21.88
N ARG A 395 22.31 9.76 21.27
CA ARG A 395 23.45 9.04 21.84
C ARG A 395 24.69 9.92 21.98
N LYS A 396 24.95 10.81 21.01
CA LYS A 396 26.04 11.79 21.10
C LYS A 396 25.82 12.76 22.28
N ILE A 397 24.59 13.24 22.49
CA ILE A 397 24.26 14.09 23.64
C ILE A 397 24.42 13.32 24.96
N LEU A 398 23.91 12.08 25.02
CA LEU A 398 24.07 11.20 26.18
C LEU A 398 25.55 11.02 26.55
N ASN A 399 26.40 10.72 25.57
CA ASN A 399 27.84 10.57 25.78
C ASN A 399 28.49 11.87 26.27
N GLN A 400 28.05 13.03 25.78
CA GLN A 400 28.55 14.31 26.27
C GLN A 400 28.15 14.55 27.74
N VAL A 401 26.89 14.31 28.10
CA VAL A 401 26.42 14.43 29.50
C VAL A 401 27.19 13.47 30.41
N ASP A 402 27.41 12.23 29.97
CA ASP A 402 28.20 11.24 30.71
C ASP A 402 29.68 11.65 30.85
N SER A 403 30.30 12.20 29.80
CA SER A 403 31.67 12.72 29.89
C SER A 403 31.80 13.92 30.85
N THR A 404 30.73 14.71 30.96
CA THR A 404 30.66 15.84 31.90
C THR A 404 30.61 15.32 33.35
N LEU A 405 29.92 14.21 33.60
CA LEU A 405 29.95 13.49 34.90
C LEU A 405 31.33 12.99 35.30
N LEU A 406 32.17 12.57 34.35
CA LEU A 406 33.56 12.23 34.66
C LEU A 406 34.37 13.46 35.10
N THR A 407 34.11 14.62 34.49
CA THR A 407 34.74 15.90 34.88
C THR A 407 34.32 16.34 36.28
N PHE A 408 33.09 16.01 36.70
CA PHE A 408 32.66 16.27 38.07
C PHE A 408 33.52 15.54 39.11
N ARG A 409 33.98 14.32 38.83
CA ARG A 409 34.87 13.62 39.76
C ARG A 409 36.20 14.35 39.95
N SER A 410 36.77 14.91 38.88
CA SER A 410 38.03 15.66 38.99
C SER A 410 37.86 17.01 39.69
N PHE A 411 36.66 17.61 39.58
CA PHE A 411 36.26 18.84 40.27
C PHE A 411 35.98 18.60 41.75
N PHE A 412 35.25 17.55 42.11
CA PHE A 412 34.83 17.26 43.48
C PHE A 412 35.94 16.66 44.35
N SER A 413 36.78 15.77 43.81
CA SER A 413 37.78 15.05 44.61
C SER A 413 38.69 15.95 45.48
N PRO A 414 39.28 17.07 44.99
CA PRO A 414 40.07 17.96 45.84
C PRO A 414 39.24 18.66 46.90
N ILE A 415 37.99 18.96 46.56
CA ILE A 415 37.06 19.67 47.43
C ILE A 415 36.61 18.75 48.57
N ASP A 416 36.20 17.52 48.25
CA ASP A 416 35.80 16.50 49.22
C ASP A 416 36.96 16.20 50.20
N MET A 417 38.19 16.02 49.70
CA MET A 417 39.37 15.83 50.56
C MET A 417 39.60 17.01 51.50
N ALA A 418 39.47 18.25 51.01
CA ALA A 418 39.62 19.44 51.82
C ALA A 418 38.47 19.63 52.86
N ILE A 419 37.27 19.13 52.57
CA ILE A 419 36.16 19.07 53.54
C ILE A 419 36.47 18.05 54.63
N GLU A 420 36.92 16.85 54.26
CA GLU A 420 37.26 15.77 55.21
C GLU A 420 38.40 16.18 56.15
N GLU A 421 39.46 16.82 55.63
CA GLU A 421 40.56 17.36 56.44
C GLU A 421 40.08 18.46 57.42
N ALA A 422 39.16 19.32 56.97
CA ALA A 422 38.56 20.33 57.83
C ALA A 422 37.67 19.72 58.94
N ASP A 423 37.00 18.60 58.66
CA ASP A 423 36.18 17.87 59.65
C ASP A 423 37.01 17.12 60.70
N MET A 424 38.22 16.67 60.34
CA MET A 424 39.14 15.97 61.26
C MET A 424 39.92 16.87 62.25
N GLY A 425 39.63 18.17 62.30
CA GLY A 425 40.22 19.09 63.27
C GLY A 425 40.80 20.39 62.68
N GLY A 426 40.69 20.60 61.37
CA GLY A 426 41.05 21.85 60.72
C GLY A 426 40.08 22.99 61.05
N THR A 427 40.59 24.15 61.46
CA THR A 427 39.79 25.36 61.72
C THR A 427 39.29 26.05 60.45
N GLU A 428 39.94 25.82 59.30
CA GLU A 428 39.60 26.44 58.01
C GLU A 428 39.80 25.45 56.86
N MET A 429 38.90 25.47 55.87
CA MET A 429 39.07 24.73 54.62
C MET A 429 40.11 25.44 53.75
N LYS A 430 41.24 24.79 53.45
CA LYS A 430 42.31 25.35 52.59
C LYS A 430 42.71 24.34 51.52
N LEU A 431 42.52 24.71 50.26
CA LEU A 431 43.05 23.97 49.12
C LEU A 431 44.52 24.35 48.89
N GLY A 432 45.39 23.36 48.68
CA GLY A 432 46.75 23.63 48.22
C GLY A 432 46.76 24.30 46.83
N ARG A 433 47.80 25.06 46.49
CA ARG A 433 47.89 25.76 45.18
C ARG A 433 47.67 24.84 43.97
N THR A 434 48.17 23.61 44.06
CA THR A 434 48.00 22.58 43.01
C THR A 434 46.54 22.15 42.88
N ASP A 435 45.87 21.93 44.01
CA ASP A 435 44.46 21.54 44.04
C ASP A 435 43.53 22.67 43.63
N GLN A 436 43.84 23.90 44.05
CA GLN A 436 43.14 25.10 43.62
C GLN A 436 43.19 25.26 42.10
N ASN A 437 44.37 25.11 41.50
CA ASN A 437 44.53 25.11 40.04
C ASN A 437 43.75 23.98 39.36
N ARG A 438 43.69 22.79 39.97
CA ARG A 438 42.94 21.63 39.44
C ARG A 438 41.44 21.83 39.51
N VAL A 439 40.93 22.38 40.62
CA VAL A 439 39.51 22.73 40.82
C VAL A 439 39.11 23.78 39.81
N LEU A 440 39.90 24.84 39.65
CA LEU A 440 39.66 25.89 38.66
C LEU A 440 39.61 25.32 37.24
N GLN A 441 40.64 24.57 36.81
CA GLN A 441 40.65 23.95 35.48
C GLN A 441 39.45 23.02 35.24
N SER A 442 39.04 22.25 36.25
CA SER A 442 37.86 21.39 36.15
C SER A 442 36.56 22.20 36.11
N ALA A 443 36.48 23.32 36.83
CA ALA A 443 35.34 24.23 36.78
C ALA A 443 35.17 24.83 35.38
N PHE A 444 36.26 25.27 34.72
CA PHE A 444 36.19 25.74 33.34
C PHE A 444 35.69 24.66 32.39
N LYS A 445 36.20 23.44 32.52
CA LYS A 445 35.72 22.30 31.72
C LYS A 445 34.23 22.06 31.89
N LEU A 446 33.73 22.04 33.13
CA LEU A 446 32.31 21.91 33.43
C LEU A 446 31.52 23.10 32.85
N GLN A 447 32.03 24.31 33.04
CA GLN A 447 31.60 25.58 32.43
C GLN A 447 31.19 25.39 30.96
N THR A 448 32.20 25.05 30.19
CA THR A 448 32.12 24.94 28.74
C THR A 448 31.28 23.74 28.29
N SER A 449 31.36 22.61 29.00
CA SER A 449 30.51 21.45 28.71
C SER A 449 29.03 21.75 28.94
N PHE A 450 28.67 22.41 30.04
CA PHE A 450 27.28 22.80 30.29
C PHE A 450 26.79 23.87 29.33
N ALA A 451 27.64 24.82 28.94
CA ALA A 451 27.29 25.77 27.89
C ALA A 451 26.93 25.04 26.59
N ALA A 452 27.77 24.10 26.13
CA ALA A 452 27.49 23.31 24.94
C ALA A 452 26.19 22.49 25.07
N ILE A 453 25.96 21.85 26.22
CA ILE A 453 24.74 21.07 26.49
C ILE A 453 23.50 21.99 26.50
N ALA A 454 23.57 23.15 27.15
CA ALA A 454 22.49 24.13 27.22
C ALA A 454 22.14 24.63 25.82
N THR A 455 23.15 25.04 25.03
CA THR A 455 22.92 25.54 23.67
C THR A 455 22.27 24.47 22.80
N VAL A 456 22.77 23.23 22.78
CA VAL A 456 22.17 22.16 21.96
C VAL A 456 20.77 21.78 22.43
N SER A 457 20.54 21.71 23.74
CA SER A 457 19.22 21.39 24.28
C SER A 457 18.22 22.51 23.97
N SER A 458 18.62 23.78 24.12
CA SER A 458 17.85 24.96 23.72
C SER A 458 17.53 24.97 22.22
N MET A 459 18.52 24.65 21.38
CA MET A 459 18.32 24.52 19.94
C MET A 459 17.30 23.44 19.59
N TYR A 460 17.38 22.27 20.22
CA TYR A 460 16.38 21.23 20.03
C TYR A 460 14.99 21.69 20.44
N ILE A 461 14.85 22.35 21.60
CA ILE A 461 13.56 22.91 22.07
C ILE A 461 13.01 23.93 21.07
N ASN A 462 13.88 24.77 20.52
CA ASN A 462 13.52 25.77 19.52
C ASN A 462 13.03 25.10 18.22
N VAL A 463 13.80 24.15 17.69
CA VAL A 463 13.40 23.33 16.53
C VAL A 463 12.10 22.58 16.82
N SER A 464 11.93 22.02 18.03
CA SER A 464 10.73 21.28 18.39
C SER A 464 9.50 22.18 18.40
N SER A 465 9.57 23.29 19.13
CA SER A 465 8.46 24.24 19.27
C SER A 465 8.06 24.92 17.96
N GLN A 466 9.03 25.25 17.10
CA GLN A 466 8.76 25.95 15.84
C GLN A 466 8.45 25.03 14.66
N GLN A 467 9.04 23.83 14.63
CA GLN A 467 9.07 22.99 13.42
C GLN A 467 8.44 21.62 13.69
N ILE A 468 8.89 20.87 14.70
CA ILE A 468 8.43 19.48 14.94
C ILE A 468 7.00 19.46 15.46
N ARG A 469 6.71 20.20 16.53
CA ARG A 469 5.41 20.21 17.21
C ARG A 469 4.28 20.75 16.33
N PRO A 470 4.44 21.85 15.58
CA PRO A 470 3.43 22.27 14.61
C PRO A 470 3.21 21.23 13.49
N THR A 471 4.26 20.51 13.09
CA THR A 471 4.14 19.43 12.10
C THR A 471 3.38 18.23 12.66
N LEU A 472 3.62 17.84 13.92
CA LEU A 472 2.83 16.83 14.62
C LEU A 472 1.35 17.23 14.72
N ASN A 473 1.07 18.46 15.15
CA ASN A 473 -0.31 18.96 15.26
C ASN A 473 -1.02 18.97 13.90
N ARG A 474 -0.30 19.31 12.82
CA ARG A 474 -0.85 19.29 11.46
C ARG A 474 -1.08 17.88 10.95
N MET A 475 -0.19 16.93 11.26
CA MET A 475 -0.42 15.51 10.98
C MET A 475 -1.69 15.00 11.69
N GLU A 476 -1.89 15.35 12.95
CA GLU A 476 -3.10 14.97 13.70
C GLU A 476 -4.38 15.58 13.11
N ALA A 477 -4.29 16.77 12.52
CA ALA A 477 -5.42 17.37 11.82
C ALA A 477 -5.85 16.56 10.58
N LEU A 478 -4.94 15.80 9.97
CA LEU A 478 -5.27 14.94 8.83
C LEU A 478 -6.24 13.82 9.19
N ASP A 479 -6.24 13.35 10.45
CA ASP A 479 -7.18 12.32 10.94
C ASP A 479 -8.66 12.75 10.80
N LYS A 480 -8.92 14.05 10.68
CA LYS A 480 -10.28 14.59 10.51
C LYS A 480 -10.77 14.51 9.06
N VAL A 481 -9.90 14.21 8.10
CA VAL A 481 -10.24 14.17 6.67
C VAL A 481 -10.95 12.85 6.35
N ARG A 482 -12.15 12.94 5.76
CA ARG A 482 -13.05 11.78 5.60
C ARG A 482 -13.06 11.17 4.20
N THR A 483 -12.73 11.95 3.17
CA THR A 483 -12.78 11.48 1.78
C THR A 483 -11.39 11.26 1.22
N ASP A 484 -11.23 10.29 0.31
CA ASP A 484 -9.93 9.98 -0.29
C ASP A 484 -9.40 11.13 -1.16
N ALA A 485 -10.28 11.83 -1.88
CA ALA A 485 -9.91 12.97 -2.71
C ALA A 485 -9.41 14.16 -1.88
N GLU A 486 -10.07 14.47 -0.75
CA GLU A 486 -9.59 15.49 0.18
C GLU A 486 -8.27 15.03 0.82
N TRP A 487 -8.17 13.76 1.23
CA TRP A 487 -6.95 13.24 1.82
C TRP A 487 -5.76 13.41 0.88
N GLU A 488 -5.90 13.09 -0.40
CA GLU A 488 -4.79 13.18 -1.34
C GLU A 488 -4.31 14.62 -1.53
N ARG A 489 -5.23 15.58 -1.59
CA ARG A 489 -4.90 17.01 -1.63
C ARG A 489 -4.18 17.45 -0.34
N GLU A 490 -4.81 17.22 0.82
CA GLU A 490 -4.29 17.64 2.13
C GLU A 490 -2.95 16.95 2.46
N SER A 491 -2.81 15.68 2.08
CA SER A 491 -1.57 14.91 2.24
C SER A 491 -0.46 15.48 1.38
N LYS A 492 -0.72 15.85 0.12
CA LYS A 492 0.29 16.47 -0.73
C LYS A 492 0.74 17.83 -0.19
N GLU A 493 -0.20 18.65 0.26
CA GLU A 493 0.11 19.92 0.94
C GLU A 493 0.90 19.69 2.22
N PHE A 494 0.57 18.65 2.99
CA PHE A 494 1.29 18.28 4.20
C PHE A 494 2.72 17.79 3.91
N MET A 495 2.94 17.02 2.84
CA MET A 495 4.29 16.59 2.44
C MET A 495 5.16 17.78 2.03
N LEU A 496 4.61 18.71 1.24
CA LEU A 496 5.30 19.97 0.88
C LEU A 496 5.59 20.82 2.12
N TYR A 497 4.64 20.87 3.06
CA TYR A 497 4.85 21.52 4.35
C TYR A 497 6.00 20.88 5.13
N CYS A 498 6.09 19.56 5.21
CA CYS A 498 7.19 18.86 5.88
C CYS A 498 8.54 19.17 5.23
N GLU A 499 8.61 19.18 3.89
CA GLU A 499 9.83 19.54 3.16
C GLU A 499 10.26 20.98 3.44
N SER A 500 9.32 21.92 3.42
CA SER A 500 9.58 23.32 3.80
C SER A 500 10.13 23.41 5.22
N ARG A 501 9.56 22.66 6.18
CA ARG A 501 10.02 22.65 7.58
C ARG A 501 11.41 22.04 7.73
N SER A 502 11.75 21.00 6.98
CA SER A 502 13.12 20.48 6.94
C SER A 502 14.12 21.53 6.43
N ASN A 503 13.73 22.34 5.43
CA ASN A 503 14.55 23.43 4.93
C ASN A 503 14.65 24.60 5.93
N ASP A 504 13.57 24.94 6.63
CA ASP A 504 13.57 25.94 7.70
C ASP A 504 14.51 25.52 8.84
N ILE A 505 14.49 24.25 9.26
CA ILE A 505 15.44 23.69 10.25
C ILE A 505 16.87 23.87 9.75
N ARG A 506 17.15 23.53 8.49
CA ARG A 506 18.48 23.71 7.91
C ARG A 506 18.91 25.18 7.96
N ALA A 507 18.02 26.10 7.59
CA ALA A 507 18.28 27.54 7.59
C ALA A 507 18.54 28.10 9.00
N MET A 508 17.71 27.73 9.99
CA MET A 508 17.90 28.11 11.40
C MET A 508 19.28 27.71 11.89
N ILE A 509 19.73 26.51 11.53
CA ILE A 509 20.96 25.96 12.05
C ILE A 509 22.19 26.53 11.33
N THR A 510 22.11 26.76 10.01
CA THR A 510 23.17 27.48 9.29
C THR A 510 23.36 28.90 9.82
N GLY A 511 22.27 29.59 10.20
CA GLY A 511 22.36 30.92 10.80
C GLY A 511 22.99 30.93 12.20
N MET A 512 22.91 29.82 12.94
CA MET A 512 23.45 29.72 14.30
C MET A 512 24.91 29.19 14.35
N ASN A 513 25.31 28.32 13.42
CA ASN A 513 26.65 27.70 13.44
C ASN A 513 27.81 28.69 13.18
N ASP A 514 27.58 29.79 12.46
CA ASP A 514 28.67 30.75 12.14
C ASP A 514 29.00 31.72 13.28
N VAL A 515 28.10 31.93 14.25
CA VAL A 515 28.27 32.98 15.27
C VAL A 515 27.82 32.57 16.68
N GLY A 516 26.77 31.76 16.84
CA GLY A 516 26.07 31.62 18.13
C GLY A 516 26.80 30.76 19.17
N LEU A 517 27.16 29.53 18.83
CA LEU A 517 27.72 28.56 19.78
C LEU A 517 29.09 29.01 20.30
N GLU A 518 29.98 29.45 19.40
CA GLU A 518 31.29 29.94 19.81
C GLU A 518 31.20 31.22 20.64
N GLN A 519 30.28 32.12 20.31
CA GLN A 519 30.10 33.37 21.02
C GLN A 519 29.56 33.12 22.43
N GLU A 520 28.52 32.30 22.59
CA GLU A 520 27.99 31.92 23.92
C GLU A 520 29.05 31.23 24.79
N MET A 521 29.82 30.30 24.20
CA MET A 521 30.90 29.62 24.92
C MET A 521 32.02 30.58 25.33
N ARG A 522 32.37 31.56 24.47
CA ARG A 522 33.35 32.61 24.79
C ARG A 522 32.82 33.59 25.83
N GLU A 523 31.55 33.93 25.80
CA GLU A 523 30.90 34.81 26.77
C GLU A 523 30.84 34.18 28.16
N SER A 524 30.47 32.89 28.25
CA SER A 524 30.49 32.12 29.50
C SER A 524 31.92 32.01 30.06
N ALA A 525 32.92 31.70 29.21
CA ALA A 525 34.32 31.69 29.63
C ALA A 525 34.81 33.09 30.07
N GLY A 526 34.30 34.15 29.44
CA GLY A 526 34.57 35.54 29.79
C GLY A 526 34.01 35.95 31.16
N ALA A 527 32.83 35.46 31.55
CA ALA A 527 32.22 35.74 32.84
C ALA A 527 33.06 35.18 34.01
N LEU A 528 33.49 33.91 33.91
CA LEU A 528 34.41 33.31 34.87
C LEU A 528 35.75 34.05 34.95
N ARG A 529 36.27 34.48 33.80
CA ARG A 529 37.52 35.23 33.73
C ARG A 529 37.41 36.57 34.46
N ARG A 530 36.29 37.29 34.29
CA ARG A 530 36.05 38.55 35.02
C ARG A 530 36.00 38.28 36.51
N SER A 531 35.21 37.29 36.95
CA SER A 531 35.12 36.92 38.37
C SER A 531 36.47 36.52 38.98
N ALA A 532 37.30 35.75 38.26
CA ALA A 532 38.61 35.31 38.77
C ALA A 532 39.70 36.39 38.76
N ILE A 533 39.51 37.49 38.01
CA ILE A 533 40.44 38.63 37.97
C ILE A 533 40.02 39.73 38.96
N GLU A 534 38.71 39.95 39.11
CA GLU A 534 38.10 40.96 39.97
C GLU A 534 38.05 40.53 41.45
N GLY A 535 38.06 39.22 41.72
CA GLY A 535 38.38 38.64 43.04
C GLY A 535 39.85 38.79 43.44
#